data_AF-Q6JAH3-F1
#
_entry.id   AF-Q6JAH3-F1
#
_cell.length_a   1.000
_cell.length_b   1.000
_cell.length_c   1.000
_cell.angle_alpha   90.00
_cell.angle_beta   90.00
_cell.angle_gamma   90.00
#
_symmetry.space_group_name_H-M   'P 1'
#
loop_
_entity.id
_entity.type
_entity.pdbx_description
1 polymer ?
#
loop_
_entity_poly.entity_id
_entity_poly.type
_entity_poly.pdbx_seq_one_letter_code
_entity_poly.pdbx_strand_id
1 'polypeptide(L)'
;MKRNPQKFLKEAIYQTLRGGYYQLRLGVLDFLNTLVGLDIPIAIATPHSRKSLEEGIKIVGLQGYFEAIIALEDFCLGKPDGEMFEVVAEQLSLEPDVCLCLRLANGEVIGRRGRESDMDMEIVIEE
;
A
#
# COMPACT_ATOMS: atom_id res chain seq x y z
N MET A 1 -18.04 -2.29 -15.22
CA MET A 1 -16.99 -1.29 -14.95
C MET A 1 -16.02 -1.24 -16.12
N LYS A 2 -15.82 -0.07 -16.74
CA LYS A 2 -14.81 0.12 -17.79
C LYS A 2 -13.48 0.50 -17.12
N ARG A 3 -12.44 -0.32 -17.32
CA ARG A 3 -11.07 -0.05 -16.86
C ARG A 3 -10.59 1.31 -17.40
N ASN A 4 -10.01 2.17 -16.55
CA ASN A 4 -9.44 3.45 -16.97
C ASN A 4 -8.03 3.23 -17.54
N PRO A 5 -7.84 3.35 -18.87
CA PRO A 5 -6.57 3.01 -19.53
C PRO A 5 -5.41 3.95 -19.16
N GLN A 6 -5.69 5.15 -18.66
CA GLN A 6 -4.64 6.12 -18.31
C GLN A 6 -3.84 5.71 -17.07
N LYS A 7 -4.45 5.01 -16.10
CA LYS A 7 -3.77 4.59 -14.86
C LYS A 7 -2.67 3.56 -15.15
N PHE A 8 -2.98 2.55 -15.97
CA PHE A 8 -2.04 1.49 -16.36
C PHE A 8 -0.89 2.01 -17.22
N LEU A 9 -1.12 3.04 -18.04
CA LEU A 9 -0.06 3.66 -18.86
C LEU A 9 0.98 4.37 -17.99
N LYS A 10 0.54 5.13 -16.98
CA LYS A 10 1.43 5.79 -16.02
C LYS A 10 2.30 4.78 -15.28
N GLU A 11 1.70 3.67 -14.83
CA GLU A 11 2.41 2.58 -14.16
C GLU A 11 3.44 1.92 -15.09
N ALA A 12 3.06 1.58 -16.33
CA ALA A 12 3.97 0.94 -17.27
C ALA A 12 5.20 1.80 -17.56
N ILE A 13 5.01 3.11 -17.71
CA ILE A 13 6.12 4.07 -17.88
C ILE A 13 6.99 4.10 -16.61
N TYR A 14 6.37 4.17 -15.43
CA TYR A 14 7.09 4.21 -14.16
C TYR A 14 7.93 2.95 -13.92
N GLN A 15 7.40 1.77 -14.21
CA GLN A 15 8.12 0.49 -14.11
C GLN A 15 9.28 0.40 -15.10
N THR A 16 9.07 0.88 -16.33
CA THR A 16 10.11 0.92 -17.37
C THR A 16 11.26 1.84 -16.97
N LEU A 17 10.96 2.99 -16.34
CA LEU A 17 11.96 3.96 -15.92
C LEU A 17 12.69 3.57 -14.63
N ARG A 18 12.01 2.94 -13.66
CA ARG A 18 12.60 2.56 -12.36
C ARG A 18 13.48 1.31 -12.39
N GLY A 19 13.29 0.43 -13.37
CA GLY A 19 14.10 -0.77 -13.49
C GLY A 19 13.96 -1.73 -12.30
N GLY A 20 12.75 -2.11 -11.89
CA GLY A 20 12.47 -3.39 -11.18
C GLY A 20 13.17 -3.74 -9.86
N TYR A 21 13.96 -2.86 -9.24
CA TYR A 21 14.60 -3.15 -7.95
C TYR A 21 13.63 -2.90 -6.80
N TYR A 22 13.34 -3.93 -5.99
CA TYR A 22 12.58 -3.80 -4.75
C TYR A 22 13.52 -3.97 -3.58
N GLN A 23 13.53 -2.99 -2.66
CA GLN A 23 14.33 -3.05 -1.44
C GLN A 23 13.46 -2.70 -0.25
N LEU A 24 13.61 -3.49 0.81
CA LEU A 24 12.97 -3.20 2.09
C LEU A 24 13.76 -2.12 2.82
N ARG A 25 13.07 -1.08 3.30
CA ARG A 25 13.72 -0.07 4.15
C ARG A 25 14.10 -0.67 5.50
N LEU A 26 15.20 -0.16 6.04
CA LEU A 26 15.72 -0.56 7.34
C LEU A 26 14.66 -0.29 8.42
N GLY A 27 14.44 -1.26 9.32
CA GLY A 27 13.47 -1.16 10.40
C GLY A 27 12.02 -1.52 10.03
N VAL A 28 11.66 -1.63 8.74
CA VAL A 28 10.29 -2.04 8.36
C VAL A 28 10.00 -3.46 8.81
N LEU A 29 10.97 -4.38 8.69
CA LEU A 29 10.78 -5.76 9.11
C LEU A 29 10.53 -5.87 10.62
N ASP A 30 11.33 -5.18 11.43
CA ASP A 30 11.18 -5.16 12.89
C ASP A 30 9.85 -4.54 13.31
N PHE A 31 9.43 -3.48 12.61
CA PHE A 31 8.14 -2.85 12.81
C PHE A 31 6.98 -3.81 12.51
N LEU A 32 7.00 -4.48 11.36
CA LEU A 32 5.97 -5.45 10.99
C LEU A 32 5.94 -6.64 11.96
N ASN A 33 7.10 -7.16 12.37
CA ASN A 33 7.19 -8.22 13.38
C ASN A 33 6.59 -7.78 14.72
N THR A 34 6.78 -6.53 15.11
CA THR A 34 6.19 -5.98 16.34
C THR A 34 4.67 -5.94 16.24
N LEU A 35 4.12 -5.49 15.10
CA LEU A 35 2.68 -5.46 14.88
C LEU A 35 2.06 -6.87 14.89
N VAL A 36 2.70 -7.82 14.20
CA VAL A 36 2.29 -9.24 14.22
C VAL A 36 2.33 -9.80 15.63
N GLY A 37 3.40 -9.53 16.39
CA GLY A 37 3.52 -9.98 17.78
C GLY A 37 2.53 -9.37 18.76
N LEU A 38 1.83 -8.29 18.36
CA LEU A 38 0.76 -7.64 19.12
C LEU A 38 -0.63 -8.01 18.61
N ASP A 39 -0.74 -8.97 17.67
CA ASP A 39 -1.98 -9.36 17.00
C ASP A 39 -2.70 -8.15 16.34
N ILE A 40 -1.93 -7.20 15.82
CA ILE A 40 -2.46 -6.04 15.10
C ILE A 40 -2.61 -6.39 13.61
N PRO A 41 -3.82 -6.35 13.03
CA PRO A 41 -4.03 -6.59 11.62
C PRO A 41 -3.29 -5.59 10.74
N ILE A 42 -2.65 -6.08 9.68
CA ILE A 42 -1.87 -5.25 8.77
C ILE A 42 -2.44 -5.41 7.35
N ALA A 43 -2.72 -4.30 6.70
CA ALA A 43 -3.03 -4.26 5.28
C ALA A 43 -1.98 -3.44 4.52
N ILE A 44 -1.84 -3.76 3.24
CA ILE A 44 -1.02 -2.98 2.32
C ILE A 44 -1.87 -2.52 1.14
N ALA A 45 -1.79 -1.24 0.82
CA ALA A 45 -2.52 -0.63 -0.26
C ALA A 45 -1.59 0.13 -1.20
N THR A 46 -1.85 0.11 -2.50
CA THR A 46 -1.03 0.81 -3.49
C THR A 46 -1.82 1.23 -4.73
N PRO A 47 -1.45 2.35 -5.38
CA PRO A 47 -1.96 2.73 -6.70
C PRO A 47 -1.36 1.94 -7.87
N HIS A 48 -0.56 0.90 -7.60
CA HIS A 48 0.03 0.03 -8.62
C HIS A 48 -0.78 -1.25 -8.82
N SER A 49 -0.56 -1.92 -9.95
CA SER A 49 -1.19 -3.20 -10.26
C SER A 49 -0.86 -4.26 -9.22
N ARG A 50 -1.82 -5.15 -9.00
CA ARG A 50 -1.67 -6.31 -8.12
C ARG A 50 -0.43 -7.12 -8.44
N LYS A 51 -0.14 -7.30 -9.74
CA LYS A 51 1.03 -8.04 -10.21
C LYS A 51 2.33 -7.45 -9.66
N SER A 52 2.53 -6.14 -9.82
CA SER A 52 3.74 -5.47 -9.33
C SER A 52 3.84 -5.48 -7.81
N LEU A 53 2.71 -5.30 -7.12
CA LEU A 53 2.66 -5.37 -5.67
C LEU A 53 3.06 -6.75 -5.13
N GLU A 54 2.46 -7.82 -5.66
CA GLU A 54 2.75 -9.19 -5.23
C GLU A 54 4.19 -9.61 -5.57
N GLU A 55 4.71 -9.18 -6.72
CA GLU A 55 6.11 -9.38 -7.10
C GLU A 55 7.05 -8.68 -6.12
N GLY A 56 6.76 -7.43 -5.76
CA GLY A 56 7.52 -6.68 -4.77
C GLY A 56 7.52 -7.36 -3.40
N ILE A 57 6.34 -7.70 -2.87
CA ILE A 57 6.16 -8.41 -1.59
C ILE A 57 6.98 -9.70 -1.58
N LYS A 58 6.96 -10.46 -2.69
CA LYS A 58 7.73 -11.69 -2.84
C LYS A 58 9.24 -11.45 -2.84
N ILE A 59 9.72 -10.43 -3.56
CA ILE A 59 11.15 -10.13 -3.65
C ILE A 59 11.71 -9.68 -2.29
N VAL A 60 10.95 -8.89 -1.53
CA VAL A 60 11.38 -8.41 -0.21
C VAL A 60 11.07 -9.38 0.94
N GLY A 61 10.47 -10.55 0.65
CA GLY A 61 10.21 -11.59 1.64
C GLY A 61 9.11 -11.25 2.65
N LEU A 62 8.13 -10.43 2.27
CA LEU A 62 7.02 -10.02 3.13
C LEU A 62 5.73 -10.84 2.91
N GLN A 63 5.84 -12.02 2.30
CA GLN A 63 4.68 -12.90 2.17
C GLN A 63 4.14 -13.29 3.55
N GLY A 64 2.83 -13.16 3.76
CA GLY A 64 2.15 -13.56 4.99
C GLY A 64 2.08 -12.50 6.09
N TYR A 65 2.66 -11.32 5.90
CA TYR A 65 2.52 -10.21 6.86
C TYR A 65 1.20 -9.46 6.76
N PHE A 66 0.55 -9.51 5.59
CA PHE A 66 -0.63 -8.71 5.30
C PHE A 66 -1.89 -9.58 5.25
N GLU A 67 -2.88 -9.23 6.06
CA GLU A 67 -4.22 -9.83 6.02
C GLU A 67 -4.99 -9.38 4.78
N ALA A 68 -4.74 -8.15 4.32
CA ALA A 68 -5.34 -7.61 3.11
C ALA A 68 -4.31 -6.95 2.19
N ILE A 69 -4.46 -7.19 0.88
CA ILE A 69 -3.62 -6.64 -0.19
C ILE A 69 -4.52 -5.92 -1.18
N ILE A 70 -4.46 -4.58 -1.18
CA ILE A 70 -5.29 -3.69 -1.98
C ILE A 70 -4.41 -3.06 -3.08
N ALA A 71 -4.79 -3.31 -4.32
CA ALA A 71 -4.08 -2.85 -5.51
C ALA A 71 -4.99 -1.96 -6.37
N LEU A 72 -4.42 -1.41 -7.44
CA LEU A 72 -5.10 -0.52 -8.38
C LEU A 72 -6.43 -1.08 -8.90
N GLU A 73 -6.54 -2.39 -9.03
CA GLU A 73 -7.73 -3.08 -9.52
C GLU A 73 -8.91 -3.06 -8.53
N ASP A 74 -8.65 -2.81 -7.25
CA ASP A 74 -9.64 -2.92 -6.17
C ASP A 74 -10.39 -1.62 -5.88
N PHE A 75 -10.05 -0.51 -6.55
CA PHE A 75 -10.73 0.78 -6.38
C PHE A 75 -10.81 1.58 -7.69
N CYS A 76 -11.88 2.35 -7.84
CA CYS A 76 -12.16 3.13 -9.05
C CYS A 76 -11.53 4.52 -9.01
N LEU A 77 -11.67 5.21 -7.89
CA LEU A 77 -11.19 6.55 -7.61
C LEU A 77 -9.92 6.41 -6.78
N GLY A 78 -8.80 6.84 -7.37
CA GLY A 78 -7.59 6.99 -6.59
C GLY A 78 -7.70 8.25 -5.74
N LYS A 79 -6.56 8.72 -5.23
CA LYS A 79 -6.50 10.08 -4.68
C LYS A 79 -7.12 11.13 -5.61
N PRO A 80 -7.75 12.18 -5.05
CA PRO A 80 -7.88 12.51 -3.63
C PRO A 80 -9.14 11.90 -2.96
N ASP A 81 -9.88 11.03 -3.65
CA ASP A 81 -11.22 10.61 -3.20
C ASP A 81 -11.19 9.66 -1.98
N GLY A 82 -10.04 9.07 -1.66
CA GLY A 82 -9.88 8.25 -0.44
C GLY A 82 -10.52 6.86 -0.51
N GLU A 83 -11.11 6.44 -1.63
CA GLU A 83 -11.78 5.13 -1.80
C GLU A 83 -10.90 3.95 -1.37
N MET A 84 -9.59 4.01 -1.66
CA MET A 84 -8.63 2.98 -1.24
C MET A 84 -8.66 2.71 0.27
N PHE A 85 -8.87 3.74 1.10
CA PHE A 85 -8.93 3.60 2.55
C PHE A 85 -10.19 2.85 2.99
N GLU A 86 -11.34 3.19 2.39
CA GLU A 86 -12.60 2.52 2.69
C GLU A 86 -12.53 1.04 2.32
N VAL A 87 -11.93 0.73 1.15
CA VAL A 87 -11.66 -0.65 0.72
C VAL A 87 -10.76 -1.38 1.72
N VAL A 88 -9.70 -0.74 2.23
CA VAL A 88 -8.82 -1.36 3.24
C VAL A 88 -9.59 -1.66 4.53
N ALA A 89 -10.34 -0.70 5.06
CA ALA A 89 -11.08 -0.86 6.31
C ALA A 89 -12.13 -1.97 6.19
N GLU A 90 -12.83 -2.04 5.05
CA GLU A 90 -13.79 -3.10 4.74
C GLU A 90 -13.10 -4.48 4.66
N GLN A 91 -11.96 -4.59 3.98
CA GLN A 91 -11.21 -5.85 3.88
C GLN A 91 -10.68 -6.33 5.23
N LEU A 92 -10.32 -5.41 6.13
CA LEU A 92 -9.91 -5.74 7.49
C LEU A 92 -11.10 -5.95 8.44
N SER A 93 -12.34 -5.72 7.99
CA SER A 93 -13.54 -5.73 8.86
C SER A 93 -13.41 -4.78 10.07
N LEU A 94 -12.78 -3.62 9.86
CA LEU A 94 -12.53 -2.61 10.88
C LEU A 94 -13.25 -1.30 10.57
N GLU A 95 -13.56 -0.53 11.62
CA GLU A 95 -14.04 0.83 11.48
C GLU A 95 -12.89 1.76 11.04
N PRO A 96 -13.09 2.65 10.05
CA PRO A 96 -12.15 3.71 9.67
C PRO A 96 -11.43 4.42 10.83
N ASP A 97 -12.18 4.77 11.88
CA ASP A 97 -11.70 5.59 13.00
C ASP A 97 -10.73 4.83 13.93
N VAL A 98 -10.62 3.50 13.78
CA VAL A 98 -9.65 2.66 14.51
C VAL A 98 -8.43 2.27 13.67
N CYS A 99 -8.45 2.55 12.37
CA CYS A 99 -7.33 2.29 11.47
C CYS A 99 -6.26 3.38 11.58
N LEU A 100 -5.01 2.97 11.71
CA LEU A 100 -3.83 3.82 11.55
C LEU A 100 -3.24 3.59 10.17
N CYS A 101 -3.20 4.64 9.36
CA CYS A 101 -2.53 4.58 8.07
C CYS A 101 -1.14 5.18 8.17
N LEU A 102 -0.16 4.44 7.67
CA LEU A 102 1.24 4.85 7.62
C LEU A 102 1.65 5.06 6.18
N ARG A 103 2.11 6.27 5.89
CA ARG A 103 2.75 6.62 4.62
C ARG A 103 4.24 6.69 4.81
N LEU A 104 4.98 6.22 3.82
CA LEU A 104 6.37 6.63 3.62
C LEU A 104 6.37 7.73 2.55
N ALA A 105 6.92 8.91 2.86
CA ALA A 105 7.10 9.97 1.88
C ALA A 105 8.42 10.71 2.18
N ASN A 106 9.29 10.85 1.17
CA ASN A 106 10.59 11.53 1.30
C ASN A 106 11.45 11.01 2.48
N GLY A 107 11.36 9.71 2.78
CA GLY A 107 12.08 9.09 3.91
C GLY A 107 11.40 9.24 5.29
N GLU A 108 10.24 9.88 5.38
CA GLU A 108 9.50 10.04 6.64
C GLU A 108 8.30 9.08 6.74
N VAL A 109 8.10 8.51 7.92
CA VAL A 109 6.87 7.79 8.28
C VAL A 109 5.84 8.81 8.76
N ILE A 110 4.79 9.01 7.99
CA ILE A 110 3.68 9.90 8.35
C ILE A 110 2.48 9.01 8.70
N GLY A 111 2.14 8.99 9.99
CA GLY A 111 0.96 8.30 10.49
C GLY A 111 -0.23 9.24 10.63
N ARG A 112 -1.40 8.80 10.15
CA ARG A 112 -2.68 9.50 10.38
C ARG A 112 -3.77 8.52 10.79
N ARG A 113 -4.62 8.97 11.71
CA ARG A 113 -5.85 8.27 12.11
C ARG A 113 -6.92 8.51 11.04
N GLY A 114 -7.74 7.50 10.76
CA GLY A 114 -8.72 7.52 9.68
C GLY A 114 -9.65 8.73 9.62
N ARG A 115 -10.02 9.10 8.38
CA ARG A 115 -10.88 10.21 7.87
C ARG A 115 -10.22 11.40 7.14
N GLU A 116 -8.90 11.45 6.97
CA GLU A 116 -8.30 12.48 6.09
C GLU A 116 -7.92 11.92 4.71
N SER A 117 -8.50 12.50 3.66
CA SER A 117 -8.42 12.11 2.24
C SER A 117 -7.03 12.23 1.57
N ASP A 118 -6.00 12.57 2.33
CA ASP A 118 -4.68 12.98 1.82
C ASP A 118 -3.58 11.93 2.07
N MET A 119 -3.91 10.64 2.03
CA MET A 119 -2.98 9.56 2.40
C MET A 119 -2.43 8.78 1.20
N ASP A 120 -1.12 8.88 0.92
CA ASP A 120 -0.43 7.92 0.03
C ASP A 120 0.01 6.75 0.91
N MET A 121 -0.59 5.57 0.81
CA MET A 121 0.14 4.38 1.24
C MET A 121 0.99 3.98 0.04
N GLU A 122 2.23 4.45 0.02
CA GLU A 122 3.23 3.98 -0.93
C GLU A 122 4.16 3.03 -0.19
N ILE A 123 4.31 1.81 -0.73
CA ILE A 123 5.56 1.10 -0.56
C ILE A 123 6.59 1.95 -1.26
N VAL A 124 7.27 2.81 -0.50
CA VAL A 124 8.39 3.55 -1.03
C VAL A 124 9.53 2.57 -1.18
N ILE A 125 9.58 1.96 -2.36
CA ILE A 125 10.82 1.54 -2.99
C ILE A 125 11.59 2.84 -3.22
N GLU A 126 12.57 3.12 -2.37
CA GLU A 126 13.58 4.11 -2.65
C GLU A 126 14.94 3.42 -2.68
N GLU A 127 15.79 3.98 -3.54
CA GLU A 127 17.19 3.62 -3.75
C GLU A 127 18.03 3.66 -2.47
#